data_AF-A0A5N3UWX1-F1
#
_entry.id   AF-A0A5N3UWX1-F1
#
_cell.length_a   1.000
_cell.length_b   1.000
_cell.length_c   1.000
_cell.angle_alpha   90.00
_cell.angle_beta   90.00
_cell.angle_gamma   90.00
#
_symmetry.space_group_name_H-M   'P 1'
#
loop_
_entity.id
_entity.type
_entity.pdbx_description
1 polymer ?
#
loop_
_entity_poly.entity_id
_entity_poly.type
_entity_poly.pdbx_seq_one_letter_code
_entity_poly.pdbx_strand_id
1 'polypeptide(L)'
;MALTITVICLLFFALLWKAGNLVDLPNLRVGFYNFCLWHEGAGALQCYQFPELEALGVPRVGLALARLGVYGALVLTLFVPLPLLLAWCNNNEGEWQLAVGFLATSSALLASGLGLFLTYTWKWLQLSLLGPGSLALGTAQALLILLLVATAVFPQRAEDRSWGAASSV
;
A
#
# COMPACT_ATOMS: atom_id res chain seq x y z
N MET A 1 -14.95 -0.09 -10.32
CA MET A 1 -13.82 -0.30 -11.26
C MET A 1 -12.82 0.85 -11.29
N ALA A 2 -13.20 2.10 -11.59
CA ALA A 2 -12.25 3.21 -11.71
C ALA A 2 -11.36 3.39 -10.46
N LEU A 3 -11.95 3.33 -9.27
CA LEU A 3 -11.24 3.49 -8.00
C LEU A 3 -10.14 2.42 -7.79
N THR A 4 -10.43 1.15 -8.12
CA THR A 4 -9.45 0.04 -8.07
C THR A 4 -8.29 0.29 -9.02
N ILE A 5 -8.58 0.76 -10.25
CA ILE A 5 -7.55 1.12 -11.24
C ILE A 5 -6.69 2.26 -10.71
N THR A 6 -7.29 3.31 -10.13
CA THR A 6 -6.56 4.43 -9.52
C THR A 6 -5.60 3.94 -8.44
N VAL A 7 -6.04 3.05 -7.55
CA VAL A 7 -5.16 2.48 -6.51
C VAL A 7 -3.99 1.73 -7.15
N ILE A 8 -4.24 0.88 -8.14
CA ILE A 8 -3.19 0.14 -8.85
C ILE A 8 -2.18 1.13 -9.46
N CYS A 9 -2.64 2.14 -10.19
CA CYS A 9 -1.78 3.16 -10.78
C CYS A 9 -0.92 3.89 -9.74
N LEU A 10 -1.50 4.25 -8.58
CA LEU A 10 -0.77 4.89 -7.48
C LEU A 10 0.31 3.97 -6.89
N LEU A 11 -0.01 2.69 -6.68
CA LEU A 11 0.97 1.71 -6.18
C LEU A 11 2.09 1.48 -7.19
N PHE A 12 1.78 1.35 -8.48
CA PHE A 12 2.79 1.27 -9.55
C PHE A 12 3.67 2.52 -9.60
N PHE A 13 3.05 3.70 -9.54
CA PHE A 13 3.75 4.97 -9.53
C PHE A 13 4.70 5.08 -8.34
N ALA A 14 4.24 4.75 -7.13
CA ALA A 14 5.08 4.85 -5.95
C ALA A 14 6.18 3.79 -5.91
N LEU A 15 5.84 2.52 -6.16
CA LEU A 15 6.73 1.39 -5.90
C LEU A 15 7.67 1.05 -7.05
N LEU A 16 7.23 1.26 -8.29
CA LEU A 16 8.03 0.96 -9.47
C LEU A 16 8.58 2.24 -10.09
N TRP A 17 7.73 3.23 -10.39
CA TRP A 17 8.18 4.45 -11.06
C TRP A 17 9.04 5.36 -10.18
N LYS A 18 8.65 5.53 -8.91
CA LYS A 18 9.43 6.26 -7.89
C LYS A 18 10.35 5.35 -7.08
N ALA A 19 10.56 4.11 -7.55
CA ALA A 19 11.44 3.12 -6.93
C ALA A 19 11.18 2.85 -5.42
N GLY A 20 9.96 3.14 -4.95
CA GLY A 20 9.62 3.00 -3.54
C GLY A 20 10.29 4.04 -2.63
N ASN A 21 10.72 5.18 -3.17
CA ASN A 21 11.32 6.27 -2.40
C ASN A 21 10.23 7.06 -1.68
N LEU A 22 10.30 7.10 -0.35
CA LEU A 22 9.46 7.96 0.49
C LEU A 22 10.00 9.39 0.51
N VAL A 23 11.32 9.55 0.48
CA VAL A 23 12.03 10.83 0.37
C VAL A 23 12.95 10.75 -0.84
N ASP A 24 12.88 11.73 -1.72
CA ASP A 24 13.69 11.79 -2.95
C ASP A 24 14.21 13.23 -3.16
N LEU A 25 15.12 13.63 -2.30
CA LEU A 25 15.83 14.91 -2.36
C LEU A 25 17.27 14.70 -2.85
N PRO A 26 17.91 15.75 -3.43
CA PRO A 26 19.29 15.68 -3.91
C PRO A 26 20.31 15.41 -2.80
N ASN A 27 19.93 15.61 -1.53
CA ASN A 27 20.81 15.38 -0.38
C ASN A 27 20.30 14.22 0.52
N LEU A 28 19.14 13.63 0.21
CA LEU A 28 18.54 12.58 1.04
C LEU A 28 17.60 11.73 0.21
N ARG A 29 17.89 10.43 0.11
CA ARG A 29 17.01 9.47 -0.55
C ARG A 29 16.73 8.30 0.38
N VAL A 30 15.48 8.15 0.78
CA VAL A 30 15.05 7.07 1.68
C VAL A 30 13.90 6.34 1.01
N GLY A 31 14.13 5.07 0.69
CA GLY A 31 13.17 4.19 0.06
C GLY A 31 13.39 2.73 0.47
N PHE A 32 12.48 1.86 0.03
CA PHE A 32 12.53 0.45 0.40
C PHE A 32 13.82 -0.24 -0.06
N TYR A 33 14.34 0.12 -1.24
CA TYR A 33 15.56 -0.45 -1.81
C TYR A 33 16.73 0.53 -1.86
N ASN A 34 16.47 1.84 -1.86
CA ASN A 34 17.48 2.86 -1.97
C ASN A 34 17.57 3.62 -0.65
N PHE A 35 18.72 3.56 0.01
CA PHE A 35 18.95 4.29 1.25
C PHE A 35 20.24 5.07 1.13
N CYS A 36 20.14 6.36 0.84
CA CYS A 36 21.29 7.22 0.59
C CYS A 36 21.19 8.49 1.45
N LEU A 37 22.23 8.74 2.24
CA LEU A 37 22.35 9.92 3.09
C LEU A 37 23.46 10.82 2.55
N TRP A 38 23.36 12.13 2.78
CA TRP A 38 24.44 13.06 2.51
C TRP A 38 25.64 12.77 3.41
N HIS A 39 26.81 12.58 2.81
CA HIS A 39 28.06 12.43 3.56
C HIS A 39 28.91 13.70 3.42
N GLU A 40 28.98 14.50 4.49
CA GLU A 40 29.70 15.79 4.49
C GLU A 40 31.17 15.64 4.11
N GLY A 41 31.84 14.59 4.58
CA GLY A 41 33.25 14.34 4.28
C GLY A 41 33.55 13.93 2.83
N ALA A 42 32.53 13.55 2.04
CA ALA A 42 32.68 13.16 0.65
C ALA A 42 32.07 14.19 -0.32
N GLY A 43 31.33 15.18 0.21
CA GLY A 43 30.57 16.16 -0.59
C GLY A 43 29.53 15.51 -1.52
N ALA A 44 29.08 14.28 -1.20
CA ALA A 44 28.25 13.47 -2.08
C ALA A 44 27.25 12.61 -1.30
N LEU A 45 26.19 12.17 -2.00
CA LEU A 45 25.25 11.16 -1.53
C LEU A 45 25.94 9.80 -1.43
N GLN A 46 25.95 9.21 -0.24
CA GLN A 46 26.43 7.85 -0.02
C GLN A 46 25.26 6.91 0.21
N CYS A 47 25.17 5.87 -0.63
CA CYS A 47 24.15 4.84 -0.51
C CYS A 47 24.65 3.69 0.36
N TYR A 48 23.84 3.32 1.35
CA TYR A 48 24.14 2.29 2.33
C TYR A 48 23.44 0.99 1.93
N GLN A 49 24.15 -0.12 2.11
CA GLN A 49 23.61 -1.47 1.97
C GLN A 49 23.79 -2.22 3.30
N PHE A 50 23.45 -3.51 3.33
CA PHE A 50 23.79 -4.34 4.48
C PHE A 50 25.27 -4.75 4.36
N PRO A 51 26.06 -4.69 5.46
CA PRO A 51 25.65 -4.56 6.87
C PRO A 51 25.52 -3.13 7.42
N GLU A 52 25.92 -2.09 6.69
CA GLU A 52 25.98 -0.71 7.18
C GLU A 52 24.62 -0.16 7.59
N LEU A 53 23.56 -0.54 6.86
CA LEU A 53 22.17 -0.18 7.17
C LEU A 53 21.72 -0.72 8.54
N GLU A 54 22.21 -1.89 8.91
CA GLU A 54 21.90 -2.54 10.19
C GLU A 54 22.65 -1.86 11.34
N ALA A 55 23.89 -1.43 11.11
CA ALA A 55 24.62 -0.56 12.03
C ALA A 55 23.93 0.81 12.21
N LEU A 56 23.24 1.30 11.18
CA LEU A 56 22.39 2.48 11.24
C LEU A 56 21.03 2.21 11.92
N GLY A 57 20.75 1.01 12.41
CA GLY A 57 19.53 0.66 13.14
C GLY A 57 18.34 0.28 12.26
N VAL A 58 18.55 -0.02 10.98
CA VAL A 58 17.52 -0.60 10.10
C VAL A 58 17.71 -2.12 10.06
N PRO A 59 16.88 -2.92 10.76
CA PRO A 59 17.07 -4.36 10.82
C PRO A 59 16.80 -5.00 9.46
N ARG A 60 17.65 -5.96 9.06
CA ARG A 60 17.53 -6.61 7.74
C ARG A 60 16.20 -7.33 7.56
N VAL A 61 15.78 -8.06 8.59
CA VAL A 61 14.50 -8.79 8.60
C VAL A 61 13.32 -7.82 8.58
N GLY A 62 13.39 -6.74 9.37
CA GLY A 62 12.33 -5.74 9.41
C GLY A 62 12.14 -5.04 8.07
N LEU A 63 13.23 -4.71 7.36
CA LEU A 63 13.16 -4.14 6.02
C LEU A 63 12.61 -5.14 4.99
N ALA A 64 12.99 -6.42 5.10
CA ALA A 64 12.43 -7.47 4.25
C ALA A 64 10.92 -7.64 4.46
N LEU A 65 10.45 -7.61 5.71
CA LEU A 65 9.01 -7.65 6.03
C LEU A 65 8.27 -6.42 5.53
N ALA A 66 8.88 -5.23 5.65
CA ALA A 66 8.32 -4.01 5.09
C ALA A 66 8.14 -4.11 3.57
N ARG A 67 9.17 -4.60 2.85
CA ARG A 67 9.09 -4.86 1.41
C ARG A 67 8.00 -5.88 1.08
N LEU A 68 7.95 -6.99 1.81
CA LEU A 68 6.94 -8.02 1.62
C LEU A 68 5.53 -7.43 1.78
N GLY A 69 5.30 -6.61 2.81
CA GLY A 69 4.01 -5.95 3.03
C GLY A 69 3.63 -5.02 1.87
N VAL A 70 4.52 -4.09 1.53
CA VAL A 70 4.18 -3.04 0.56
C VAL A 70 4.08 -3.57 -0.87
N TYR A 71 4.99 -4.46 -1.29
CA TYR A 71 4.93 -5.08 -2.63
C TYR A 71 3.90 -6.20 -2.69
N GLY A 72 3.69 -6.94 -1.60
CA GLY A 72 2.61 -7.92 -1.49
C GLY A 72 1.23 -7.28 -1.62
N ALA A 73 1.04 -6.10 -1.03
CA ALA A 73 -0.18 -5.33 -1.21
C ALA A 73 -0.45 -4.96 -2.67
N LEU A 74 0.59 -4.57 -3.43
CA LEU A 74 0.46 -4.32 -4.86
C LEU A 74 0.01 -5.58 -5.62
N VAL A 75 0.65 -6.71 -5.37
CA VAL A 75 0.30 -7.99 -6.02
C VAL A 75 -1.15 -8.37 -5.72
N LEU A 76 -1.57 -8.34 -4.46
CA LEU A 76 -2.97 -8.66 -4.11
C LEU A 76 -3.96 -7.68 -4.73
N THR A 77 -3.62 -6.38 -4.76
CA THR A 77 -4.50 -5.37 -5.37
C THR A 77 -4.68 -5.58 -6.87
N LEU A 78 -3.68 -6.13 -7.57
CA LEU A 78 -3.80 -6.51 -8.98
C LEU A 78 -4.83 -7.61 -9.22
N PHE A 79 -5.08 -8.49 -8.25
CA PHE A 79 -6.09 -9.55 -8.35
C PHE A 79 -7.50 -9.08 -8.01
N VAL A 80 -7.70 -7.87 -7.48
CA VAL A 80 -9.03 -7.35 -7.08
C VAL A 80 -9.99 -7.04 -8.26
N PRO A 81 -9.56 -6.51 -9.42
CA PRO A 81 -10.49 -6.12 -10.50
C PRO A 81 -11.32 -7.28 -11.05
N LEU A 82 -10.74 -8.47 -11.21
CA LEU A 82 -11.41 -9.65 -11.76
C LEU A 82 -12.59 -10.14 -10.88
N PRO A 83 -12.39 -10.46 -9.59
CA PRO A 83 -13.47 -10.90 -8.71
C PRO A 83 -14.51 -9.80 -8.50
N LEU A 84 -14.12 -8.51 -8.42
CA LEU A 84 -15.09 -7.41 -8.37
C LEU A 84 -15.97 -7.35 -9.62
N LEU A 85 -15.39 -7.54 -10.80
CA LEU A 85 -16.14 -7.51 -12.05
C LEU A 85 -17.06 -8.72 -12.17
N LEU A 86 -16.58 -9.92 -11.81
CA LEU A 86 -17.39 -11.13 -11.80
C LEU A 86 -18.54 -11.04 -10.80
N ALA A 87 -18.28 -10.54 -9.59
CA ALA A 87 -19.31 -10.35 -8.58
C ALA A 87 -20.35 -9.31 -9.01
N TRP A 88 -19.94 -8.20 -9.63
CA TRP A 88 -20.89 -7.19 -10.14
C TRP A 88 -21.72 -7.68 -11.33
N CYS A 89 -21.12 -8.39 -12.28
CA CYS A 89 -21.83 -8.84 -13.49
C CYS A 89 -22.73 -10.05 -13.22
N ASN A 90 -22.27 -10.99 -12.38
CA ASN A 90 -22.93 -12.28 -12.20
C ASN A 90 -23.56 -12.45 -10.79
N ASN A 91 -23.53 -11.42 -9.95
CA ASN A 91 -23.99 -11.45 -8.55
C ASN A 91 -23.42 -12.65 -7.76
N ASN A 92 -22.15 -12.99 -8.02
CA ASN A 92 -21.48 -14.14 -7.42
C ASN A 92 -20.92 -13.76 -6.05
N GLU A 93 -21.59 -14.20 -4.99
CA GLU A 93 -21.21 -13.92 -3.59
C GLU A 93 -19.81 -14.45 -3.25
N GLY A 94 -19.39 -15.59 -3.83
CA GLY A 94 -18.05 -16.14 -3.60
C GLY A 94 -16.95 -15.21 -4.11
N GLU A 95 -17.13 -14.65 -5.31
CA GLU A 95 -16.21 -13.66 -5.89
C GLU A 95 -16.23 -12.35 -5.11
N TRP A 96 -17.40 -11.97 -4.57
CA TRP A 96 -17.52 -10.79 -3.72
C TRP A 96 -16.70 -10.93 -2.45
N GLN A 97 -16.85 -12.04 -1.73
CA GLN A 97 -16.07 -12.35 -0.52
C GLN A 97 -14.57 -12.43 -0.81
N LEU A 98 -14.19 -13.00 -1.97
CA LEU A 98 -12.81 -13.06 -2.41
C LEU A 98 -12.23 -11.66 -2.68
N ALA A 99 -13.00 -10.77 -3.32
CA ALA A 99 -12.61 -9.38 -3.52
C ALA A 99 -12.43 -8.62 -2.20
N VAL A 100 -13.35 -8.80 -1.25
CA VAL A 100 -13.24 -8.22 0.11
C VAL A 100 -11.99 -8.75 0.82
N GLY A 101 -11.72 -10.06 0.73
CA GLY A 101 -10.53 -10.69 1.30
C GLY A 101 -9.23 -10.12 0.75
N PHE A 102 -9.14 -9.94 -0.57
CA PHE A 102 -7.98 -9.32 -1.21
C PHE A 102 -7.81 -7.85 -0.80
N LEU A 103 -8.89 -7.07 -0.75
CA LEU A 103 -8.86 -5.67 -0.31
C LEU A 103 -8.44 -5.53 1.17
N ALA A 104 -8.97 -6.37 2.04
CA ALA A 104 -8.62 -6.36 3.47
C ALA A 104 -7.15 -6.72 3.66
N THR A 105 -6.69 -7.79 2.99
CA THR A 105 -5.30 -8.26 3.09
C THR A 105 -4.32 -7.24 2.50
N SER A 106 -4.64 -6.65 1.34
CA SER A 106 -3.77 -5.64 0.72
C SER A 106 -3.69 -4.37 1.57
N SER A 107 -4.80 -3.90 2.13
CA SER A 107 -4.82 -2.74 3.02
C SER A 107 -4.01 -2.98 4.30
N ALA A 108 -4.15 -4.17 4.90
CA ALA A 108 -3.38 -4.55 6.09
C ALA A 108 -1.88 -4.62 5.80
N LEU A 109 -1.49 -5.30 4.70
CA LEU A 109 -0.08 -5.44 4.30
C LEU A 109 0.56 -4.10 3.94
N LEU A 110 -0.16 -3.20 3.25
CA LEU A 110 0.34 -1.88 2.92
C LEU A 110 0.54 -1.03 4.17
N ALA A 111 -0.46 -1.01 5.08
CA ALA A 111 -0.38 -0.30 6.35
C ALA A 111 0.77 -0.84 7.22
N SER A 112 0.87 -2.15 7.38
CA SER A 112 1.91 -2.77 8.22
C SER A 112 3.30 -2.60 7.61
N GLY A 113 3.43 -2.79 6.30
CA GLY A 113 4.72 -2.65 5.62
C GLY A 113 5.22 -1.21 5.62
N LEU A 114 4.34 -0.25 5.35
CA LEU A 114 4.66 1.17 5.42
C LEU A 114 4.94 1.59 6.87
N GLY A 115 4.11 1.16 7.82
CA GLY A 115 4.29 1.43 9.24
C GLY A 115 5.63 0.93 9.77
N LEU A 116 5.99 -0.32 9.47
CA LEU A 116 7.30 -0.88 9.82
C LEU A 116 8.43 -0.04 9.23
N PHE A 117 8.37 0.27 7.93
CA PHE A 117 9.41 1.08 7.29
C PHE A 117 9.55 2.47 7.91
N LEU A 118 8.42 3.13 8.20
CA LEU A 118 8.39 4.42 8.87
C LEU A 118 8.98 4.34 10.27
N THR A 119 8.69 3.29 11.05
CA THR A 119 9.27 3.14 12.40
C THR A 119 10.80 3.01 12.36
N TYR A 120 11.37 2.31 11.38
CA TYR A 120 12.82 2.17 11.25
C TYR A 120 13.49 3.43 10.69
N THR A 121 12.79 4.19 9.84
CA THR A 121 13.37 5.34 9.16
C THR A 121 12.95 6.69 9.74
N TRP A 122 12.15 6.70 10.81
CA TRP A 122 11.55 7.89 11.44
C TRP A 122 12.55 8.99 11.74
N LYS A 123 13.73 8.64 12.25
CA LYS A 123 14.79 9.60 12.62
C LYS A 123 15.34 10.42 11.45
N TRP A 124 15.16 9.94 10.21
CA TRP A 124 15.57 10.66 9.00
C TRP A 124 14.39 11.26 8.26
N LEU A 125 13.16 11.00 8.72
CA LEU A 125 11.94 11.41 8.03
C LEU A 125 11.43 12.73 8.62
N GLN A 126 11.59 13.82 7.87
CA GLN A 126 10.85 15.04 8.12
C GLN A 126 9.59 15.04 7.27
N LEU A 127 8.44 15.34 7.89
CA LEU A 127 7.15 15.36 7.20
C LEU A 127 7.12 16.32 6.00
N SER A 128 7.90 17.40 6.07
CA SER A 128 8.10 18.38 4.99
C SER A 128 8.90 17.85 3.81
N LEU A 129 9.66 16.76 3.97
CA LEU A 129 10.52 16.16 2.95
C LEU A 129 9.85 14.94 2.28
N LEU A 130 8.60 14.64 2.61
CA LEU A 130 7.86 13.54 1.97
C LEU A 130 7.77 13.80 0.45
N GLY A 131 8.35 12.88 -0.31
CA GLY A 131 8.35 12.93 -1.76
C GLY A 131 6.99 12.50 -2.35
N PRO A 132 6.79 12.71 -3.65
CA PRO A 132 5.54 12.32 -4.33
C PRO A 132 5.19 10.82 -4.19
N GLY A 133 6.18 9.94 -4.04
CA GLY A 133 5.97 8.51 -3.79
C GLY A 133 5.24 8.24 -2.47
N SER A 134 5.59 8.97 -1.41
CA SER A 134 4.94 8.82 -0.09
C SER A 134 3.48 9.31 -0.10
N LEU A 135 3.20 10.43 -0.77
CA LEU A 135 1.83 10.94 -0.95
C LEU A 135 0.98 9.95 -1.75
N ALA A 136 1.55 9.36 -2.81
CA ALA A 136 0.89 8.33 -3.59
C ALA A 136 0.57 7.08 -2.75
N LEU A 137 1.49 6.61 -1.88
CA LEU A 137 1.24 5.48 -0.97
C LEU A 137 0.16 5.81 0.07
N GLY A 138 0.20 7.00 0.67
CA GLY A 138 -0.82 7.45 1.62
C GLY A 138 -2.20 7.53 0.97
N THR A 139 -2.27 8.04 -0.26
CA THR A 139 -3.50 8.11 -1.05
C THR A 139 -3.98 6.70 -1.42
N ALA A 140 -3.09 5.82 -1.86
CA ALA A 140 -3.42 4.43 -2.17
C ALA A 140 -3.99 3.70 -0.95
N GLN A 141 -3.41 3.90 0.24
CA GLN A 141 -3.92 3.33 1.48
C GLN A 141 -5.32 3.85 1.82
N ALA A 142 -5.54 5.17 1.75
CA ALA A 142 -6.85 5.77 2.02
C ALA A 142 -7.92 5.24 1.04
N LEU A 143 -7.58 5.13 -0.24
CA LEU A 143 -8.47 4.61 -1.27
C LEU A 143 -8.73 3.11 -1.13
N LEU A 144 -7.75 2.32 -0.68
CA LEU A 144 -7.96 0.91 -0.34
C LEU A 144 -8.95 0.74 0.81
N ILE A 145 -8.82 1.56 1.87
CA ILE A 145 -9.77 1.55 2.99
C ILE A 145 -11.17 1.96 2.49
N LEU A 146 -11.27 3.01 1.67
CA LEU A 146 -12.54 3.44 1.10
C LEU A 146 -13.18 2.35 0.23
N LEU A 147 -12.38 1.67 -0.61
CA LEU A 147 -12.83 0.52 -1.41
C LEU A 147 -13.30 -0.63 -0.53
N LEU A 148 -12.56 -0.96 0.53
CA LEU A 148 -12.92 -2.01 1.48
C LEU A 148 -14.24 -1.69 2.18
N VAL A 149 -14.41 -0.47 2.71
CA VAL A 149 -15.65 -0.04 3.35
C VAL A 149 -16.80 -0.08 2.36
N ALA A 150 -16.61 0.43 1.14
CA ALA A 150 -17.65 0.39 0.13
C ALA A 150 -18.05 -1.06 -0.23
N THR A 151 -17.08 -1.94 -0.46
CA THR A 151 -17.34 -3.35 -0.80
C THR A 151 -17.84 -4.17 0.39
N ALA A 152 -17.60 -3.77 1.64
CA ALA A 152 -18.17 -4.43 2.80
C ALA A 152 -19.60 -3.95 3.12
N VAL A 153 -19.90 -2.65 2.94
CA VAL A 153 -21.17 -2.03 3.38
C VAL A 153 -22.26 -2.02 2.30
N PHE A 154 -21.91 -1.82 1.02
CA PHE A 154 -22.90 -1.81 -0.06
C PHE A 154 -23.56 -3.16 -0.43
N PRO A 155 -22.96 -4.35 -0.26
CA PRO A 155 -23.63 -5.62 -0.58
C PRO A 155 -24.74 -5.94 0.42
N GLN A 156 -24.59 -5.57 1.70
CA GLN A 156 -25.59 -5.81 2.75
C GLN A 156 -26.91 -5.07 2.50
N ARG A 157 -26.89 -3.93 1.78
CA ARG A 157 -28.09 -3.17 1.42
C ARG A 157 -28.99 -3.84 0.37
N ALA A 158 -28.49 -4.84 -0.36
CA ALA A 158 -29.30 -5.64 -1.28
C ALA A 158 -30.00 -6.78 -0.53
N GLU A 159 -29.34 -7.37 0.46
CA GLU A 159 -29.87 -8.48 1.26
C GLU A 159 -30.95 -8.02 2.26
N ASP A 160 -30.75 -6.87 2.93
CA ASP A 160 -31.76 -6.27 3.82
C ASP A 160 -33.08 -5.93 3.10
N ARG A 161 -33.01 -5.66 1.79
CA ARG A 161 -34.21 -5.41 0.98
C ARG A 161 -34.93 -6.71 0.57
N SER A 162 -34.23 -7.83 0.51
CA SER A 162 -34.82 -9.14 0.20
C SER A 162 -35.61 -9.72 1.38
N TRP A 163 -35.13 -9.52 2.62
CA TRP A 163 -35.82 -9.96 3.83
C TRP A 163 -37.03 -9.09 4.17
N GLY A 164 -36.97 -7.79 3.84
CA GLY A 164 -38.12 -6.88 3.94
C GLY A 164 -39.29 -7.25 3.02
N ALA A 165 -39.00 -7.79 1.83
CA ALA A 165 -40.02 -8.20 0.86
C ALA A 165 -40.59 -9.61 1.12
N ALA A 166 -39.82 -10.51 1.74
CA ALA A 166 -40.27 -11.86 2.09
C ALA A 166 -41.12 -11.92 3.37
N SER A 167 -41.05 -10.89 4.23
CA SER A 167 -41.86 -10.79 5.46
C SER A 167 -43.25 -10.15 5.25
N SER A 168 -43.57 -9.74 4.02
CA SER A 168 -44.82 -9.06 3.66
C SER A 168 -45.75 -9.87 2.76
N VAL A 169 -45.65 -11.20 2.75
CA VAL A 169 -46.58 -12.12 2.06
C VAL A 169 -47.23 -13.06 3.07
#